data_AF-A0A957Z6Y1-F1
#
_entry.id   AF-A0A957Z6Y1-F1
#
_cell.length_a   1.000
_cell.length_b   1.000
_cell.length_c   1.000
_cell.angle_alpha   90.00
_cell.angle_beta   90.00
_cell.angle_gamma   90.00
#
_symmetry.space_group_name_H-M   'P 1'
#
loop_
_entity.id
_entity.type
_entity.pdbx_description
1 polymer ?
#
loop_
_entity_poly.entity_id
_entity_poly.type
_entity_poly.pdbx_seq_one_letter_code
_entity_poly.pdbx_strand_id
1 'polypeptide(L)' 'IVVTDKRSPRDGRFIESIGTYNPHTQPETVDLKMDRAAYWLGNGAQPSEGVVRILRRANLVDEKGKAVPYTPAAEAAA' A
#
# COMPACT_ATOMS: atom_id res chain seq x y z
N ILE A 1 4.17 5.77 4.30
CA ILE A 1 4.14 4.54 3.47
C ILE A 1 4.73 4.90 2.13
N VAL A 2 5.89 4.33 1.81
CA VAL A 2 6.65 4.69 0.61
C VAL A 2 7.04 3.43 -0.16
N VAL A 3 7.19 3.57 -1.47
CA VAL A 3 7.75 2.55 -2.36
C VAL A 3 9.21 2.89 -2.58
N THR A 4 10.10 1.94 -2.33
CA THR A 4 11.55 2.11 -2.47
C THR A 4 12.20 0.81 -2.94
N ASP A 5 13.41 0.91 -3.49
CA ASP A 5 14.21 -0.26 -3.80
C ASP A 5 14.78 -0.88 -2.51
N LYS A 6 14.80 -2.21 -2.44
CA LYS A 6 15.33 -2.96 -1.28
C LYS A 6 16.78 -2.61 -0.94
N ARG A 7 17.58 -2.21 -1.94
CA ARG A 7 19.00 -1.84 -1.78
C ARG A 7 19.18 -0.41 -1.29
N SER A 8 18.14 0.42 -1.36
CA SER A 8 18.20 1.80 -0.89
C SER A 8 18.15 1.87 0.64
N PRO A 9 18.86 2.82 1.26
CA PRO A 9 18.76 3.03 2.70
C PRO A 9 17.33 3.41 3.09
N ARG A 10 16.91 2.98 4.29
CA ARG A 10 15.52 3.10 4.78
C ARG A 10 14.96 4.52 4.65
N ASP A 11 15.77 5.51 5.05
CA ASP A 11 15.37 6.93 5.10
C ASP A 11 15.96 7.72 3.91
N GLY A 12 16.31 7.02 2.82
CA GLY A 12 16.91 7.60 1.63
C GLY A 12 15.91 8.00 0.55
N ARG A 13 16.40 8.06 -0.70
CA ARG A 13 15.57 8.31 -1.87
C ARG A 13 14.55 7.18 -2.03
N PHE A 14 13.27 7.55 -2.03
CA PHE A 14 12.17 6.66 -2.39
C PHE A 14 11.68 6.95 -3.80
N ILE A 15 10.98 5.99 -4.40
CA ILE A 15 10.40 6.10 -5.74
C ILE A 15 9.13 6.94 -5.68
N GLU A 16 8.22 6.57 -4.76
CA GLU A 16 6.92 7.24 -4.60
C GLU A 16 6.42 7.17 -3.15
N SER A 17 5.77 8.23 -2.68
CA SER A 17 5.02 8.24 -1.42
C SER A 17 3.54 7.97 -1.69
N ILE A 18 3.05 6.83 -1.21
CA ILE A 18 1.69 6.34 -1.45
C ILE A 18 0.76 6.56 -0.25
N GLY A 19 1.27 7.06 0.88
CA GLY A 19 0.45 7.33 2.04
C GLY A 19 1.21 7.62 3.32
N THR A 20 0.48 7.78 4.42
CA THR A 20 0.98 8.05 5.77
C THR A 20 0.28 7.18 6.79
N TYR A 21 1.01 6.82 7.84
CA TYR A 21 0.51 5.99 8.95
C TYR A 21 0.90 6.65 10.27
N ASN A 22 -0.08 6.91 11.13
CA ASN A 22 0.15 7.43 12.47
C ASN A 22 -0.47 6.50 13.54
N PRO A 23 0.34 5.64 14.19
CA PRO A 23 -0.14 4.73 15.23
C PRO A 23 -0.54 5.41 16.54
N HIS A 24 -0.17 6.68 16.75
CA HIS A 24 -0.39 7.39 18.01
C HIS A 24 -1.74 8.11 18.10
N THR A 25 -2.55 8.01 17.06
CA THR A 25 -3.91 8.58 17.01
C THR A 25 -4.92 7.52 17.42
N GLN A 26 -6.02 7.94 18.06
CA GLN A 26 -7.15 7.07 18.41
C GLN A 26 -8.42 7.64 17.79
N PRO A 27 -8.98 7.01 16.73
CA PRO A 27 -8.48 5.82 16.03
C PRO A 27 -7.17 6.09 15.25
N GLU A 28 -6.46 5.03 14.88
CA GLU A 28 -5.20 5.14 14.11
C GLU A 28 -5.45 5.78 12.73
N THR A 29 -4.71 6.83 12.41
CA THR A 29 -4.85 7.55 11.16
C THR A 29 -4.02 6.87 10.08
N VAL A 30 -4.71 6.43 9.03
CA VAL A 30 -4.12 5.91 7.81
C VAL A 30 -4.61 6.73 6.63
N ASP A 31 -3.69 7.39 5.93
CA ASP A 31 -3.95 8.01 4.65
C ASP A 31 -3.26 7.18 3.57
N LEU A 32 -4.02 6.57 2.66
CA LEU A 32 -3.48 5.66 1.64
C LEU A 32 -4.11 5.95 0.28
N LYS A 33 -3.26 6.17 -0.72
CA LYS A 33 -3.66 6.30 -2.12
C LYS A 33 -3.93 4.92 -2.71
N MET A 34 -5.18 4.47 -2.64
CA MET A 34 -5.59 3.12 -3.03
C MET A 34 -5.19 2.76 -4.47
N ASP A 35 -5.42 3.65 -5.44
CA ASP A 35 -5.10 3.40 -6.85
C ASP A 35 -3.60 3.17 -7.07
N ARG A 36 -2.76 3.94 -6.38
CA ARG A 36 -1.30 3.81 -6.49
C ARG A 36 -0.80 2.56 -5.77
N ALA A 37 -1.35 2.25 -4.61
CA ALA A 37 -1.03 1.01 -3.90
C ALA A 37 -1.37 -0.22 -4.76
N ALA A 38 -2.57 -0.25 -5.36
CA ALA A 38 -3.00 -1.28 -6.29
C ALA A 38 -2.08 -1.40 -7.52
N TYR A 39 -1.73 -0.28 -8.15
CA TYR A 39 -0.80 -0.26 -9.29
C TYR A 39 0.55 -0.91 -8.95
N TRP A 40 1.15 -0.55 -7.82
CA TRP A 40 2.44 -1.12 -7.42
C TRP A 40 2.34 -2.61 -7.07
N LEU A 41 1.25 -3.02 -6.42
CA LEU A 41 0.97 -4.43 -6.14
C LEU A 41 0.80 -5.24 -7.43
N GLY A 42 0.09 -4.70 -8.43
CA GLY A 42 -0.06 -5.32 -9.76
C GLY A 42 1.27 -5.45 -10.52
N ASN A 43 2.20 -4.52 -10.31
CA ASN A 43 3.56 -4.58 -10.85
C ASN A 43 4.51 -5.47 -10.04
N GLY A 44 4.02 -6.19 -9.02
CA GLY A 44 4.82 -7.15 -8.24
C GLY A 44 5.56 -6.56 -7.04
N ALA A 45 5.20 -5.34 -6.59
CA ALA A 45 5.76 -4.79 -5.36
C ALA A 45 5.49 -5.71 -4.16
N GLN A 46 6.51 -5.90 -3.32
CA GLN A 46 6.45 -6.75 -2.14
C GLN A 46 6.30 -5.87 -0.89
N PRO A 47 5.12 -5.83 -0.24
CA PRO A 47 4.91 -5.05 0.97
C PRO A 47 5.64 -5.66 2.18
N SER A 48 6.05 -4.81 3.12
CA SER A 48 6.59 -5.25 4.42
C SER A 48 5.48 -5.67 5.37
N GLU A 49 5.79 -6.43 6.43
CA GLU A 49 4.80 -7.00 7.36
C GLU A 49 3.85 -5.95 7.96
N GLY A 50 4.37 -4.79 8.38
CA GLY A 50 3.55 -3.70 8.91
C GLY A 50 2.61 -3.11 7.86
N VAL A 51 3.09 -2.99 6.62
CA VAL A 51 2.30 -2.46 5.49
C VAL A 51 1.24 -3.47 5.05
N VAL A 52 1.50 -4.77 5.14
CA VAL A 52 0.50 -5.82 4.87
C VAL A 52 -0.73 -5.64 5.77
N ARG A 53 -0.55 -5.34 7.07
CA ARG A 53 -1.68 -5.11 7.99
C ARG A 53 -2.55 -3.93 7.56
N ILE A 54 -1.91 -2.86 7.08
CA ILE A 54 -2.59 -1.67 6.57
C ILE A 54 -3.33 -1.99 5.27
N LEU A 55 -2.67 -2.67 4.32
CA LEU A 55 -3.25 -3.05 3.04
C LEU A 55 -4.39 -4.06 3.16
N ARG A 56 -4.36 -4.95 4.16
CA ARG A 56 -5.48 -5.86 4.46
C ARG A 56 -6.72 -5.13 4.89
N ARG A 57 -6.58 -4.10 5.74
CA ARG A 57 -7.70 -3.24 6.16
C ARG A 57 -8.29 -2.47 4.97
N ALA A 58 -7.47 -2.20 3.96
CA ALA A 58 -7.87 -1.59 2.70
C ALA A 58 -8.39 -2.58 1.64
N ASN A 59 -8.47 -3.89 1.96
CA ASN A 59 -8.84 -4.95 1.01
C ASN A 59 -7.98 -4.99 -0.28
N LEU A 60 -6.71 -4.59 -0.21
CA LEU A 60 -5.79 -4.62 -1.36
C LEU A 60 -4.88 -5.86 -1.40
N VAL A 61 -4.79 -6.60 -0.29
CA VAL A 61 -4.01 -7.85 -0.21
C VAL A 61 -4.74 -8.89 0.62
N ASP A 62 -4.48 -10.17 0.33
CA ASP A 62 -5.06 -11.30 1.04
C ASP A 62 -4.36 -11.60 2.40
N GLU A 63 -4.82 -12.65 3.09
CA GLU A 63 -4.24 -13.16 4.33
C GLU A 63 -2.80 -13.65 4.20
N LYS A 64 -2.31 -13.85 2.97
CA LYS A 64 -0.93 -14.25 2.68
C LYS A 64 -0.09 -13.07 2.15
N GLY A 65 -0.67 -11.87 2.06
CA GLY A 65 -0.01 -10.67 1.56
C GLY A 65 0.10 -10.59 0.03
N LYS A 66 -0.63 -11.45 -0.69
CA LYS A 66 -0.69 -11.43 -2.15
C LYS A 66 -1.65 -10.34 -2.61
N ALA A 67 -1.27 -9.62 -3.66
CA ALA A 67 -2.11 -8.64 -4.31
C ALA A 67 -3.44 -9.26 -4.75
N VAL A 68 -4.55 -8.62 -4.39
CA VAL A 68 -5.86 -8.93 -4.99
C VAL A 68 -6.10 -7.98 -6.16
N PRO A 69 -6.80 -8.42 -7.22
CA PRO A 69 -7.13 -7.54 -8.33
C PRO A 69 -7.99 -6.38 -7.81
N TYR A 70 -7.42 -5.18 -7.83
CA TYR A 70 -8.15 -3.95 -7.53
C TYR A 70 -8.84 -3.48 -8.81
N THR A 71 -10.16 -3.48 -8.80
CA THR A 71 -10.96 -2.80 -9.82
C THR A 71 -11.29 -1.42 -9.28
N PRO A 72 -10.75 -0.33 -9.85
CA PRO A 72 -11.15 1.01 -9.42
C PRO A 72 -12.64 1.20 -9.69
N ALA A 73 -13.32 1.95 -8.81
CA ALA A 73 -14.76 2.20 -8.92
C ALA A 73 -15.17 2.82 -10.28
N ALA A 74 -14.24 3.49 -10.97
CA ALA A 74 -14.45 4.07 -12.29
C ALA A 74 -14.55 3.02 -13.43
N GLU A 75 -13.98 1.83 -13.26
CA GLU A 75 -13.98 0.76 -14.27
C GLU A 75 -15.14 -0.23 -14.07
N ALA A 76 -15.62 -0.40 -12.83
CA ALA A 76 -16.78 -1.24 -12.51
C ALA A 76 -18.15 -0.62 -12.88
N ALA A 77 -18.17 0.65 -13.28
CA ALA A 77 -19.38 1.40 -13.63
C ALA A 77 -19.58 1.58 -15.15
N ALA A 78 -18.75 0.94 -15.98
CA ALA A 78 -18.85 0.90 -17.44
C ALA A 78 -19.34 -0.48 -17.92
#